data_AF-A0A8J6QC97-F1
#
_entry.id   AF-A0A8J6QC97-F1
#
_cell.length_a   1.000
_cell.length_b   1.000
_cell.length_c   1.000
_cell.angle_alpha   90.00
_cell.angle_beta   90.00
_cell.angle_gamma   90.00
#
_symmetry.space_group_name_H-M   'P 1'
#
loop_
_entity.id
_entity.type
_entity.pdbx_description
1 polymer ?
#
loop_
_entity_poly.entity_id
_entity_poly.type
_entity_poly.pdbx_seq_one_letter_code
_entity_poly.pdbx_strand_id
1 'polypeptide(L)'
;MPQRAHALPPADPVEELRAAASAEDDNGQPLYQPTDPARPIGHANPPRRPKGVAVQLTPRPSRLEVERRIAQAQLWVAQRLPLVQIIENARENWGIHNTQTVNRYLNLARERMVEELITDRRRHQAEQIFALNDCARRAMDAGQFNAAVGAFRVIAEIGGLLRAPIKPPEPRA
;
A
#
# COMPACT_ATOMS: atom_id res chain seq x y z
N MET A 1 31.42 -21.74 -1.00
CA MET A 1 30.73 -20.55 -1.52
C MET A 1 29.23 -20.80 -1.47
N PRO A 2 28.48 -20.28 -0.49
CA PRO A 2 27.03 -20.47 -0.47
C PRO A 2 26.36 -19.53 -1.49
N GLN A 3 25.52 -20.11 -2.35
CA GLN A 3 24.71 -19.39 -3.33
C GLN A 3 23.71 -18.47 -2.60
N ARG A 4 23.76 -17.18 -2.90
CA ARG A 4 22.74 -16.22 -2.46
C ARG A 4 21.39 -16.65 -3.05
N ALA A 5 20.49 -17.10 -2.19
CA ALA A 5 19.09 -17.24 -2.56
C ALA A 5 18.60 -15.87 -3.06
N HIS A 6 18.18 -15.81 -4.32
CA HIS A 6 17.43 -14.67 -4.82
C HIS A 6 16.12 -14.61 -4.04
N ALA A 7 16.03 -13.67 -3.10
CA ALA A 7 14.76 -13.32 -2.49
C ALA A 7 13.80 -12.97 -3.62
N LEU A 8 12.73 -13.76 -3.77
CA LEU A 8 11.61 -13.38 -4.64
C LEU A 8 11.17 -11.97 -4.24
N PRO A 9 10.84 -11.09 -5.20
CA PRO A 9 10.30 -9.78 -4.87
C PRO A 9 9.09 -9.97 -3.94
N PRO A 10 8.90 -9.10 -2.94
CA PRO A 10 7.70 -9.14 -2.10
C PRO A 10 6.48 -9.14 -3.02
N ALA A 11 5.53 -10.02 -2.74
CA ALA A 11 4.33 -10.13 -3.55
C ALA A 11 3.64 -8.77 -3.63
N ASP A 12 3.21 -8.38 -4.83
CA ASP A 12 2.51 -7.11 -5.04
C ASP A 12 1.22 -7.15 -4.19
N PRO A 13 1.03 -6.26 -3.22
CA PRO A 13 -0.11 -6.32 -2.31
C PRO A 13 -1.46 -6.19 -3.04
N VAL A 14 -1.45 -5.59 -4.25
CA VAL A 14 -2.61 -5.57 -5.15
C VAL A 14 -2.89 -6.95 -5.72
N GLU A 15 -1.83 -7.68 -6.09
CA GLU A 15 -1.93 -9.06 -6.56
C GLU A 15 -2.38 -9.99 -5.43
N GLU A 16 -2.00 -9.74 -4.18
CA GLU A 16 -2.51 -10.48 -3.01
C GLU A 16 -4.01 -10.26 -2.82
N LEU A 17 -4.48 -9.00 -2.88
CA LEU A 17 -5.90 -8.68 -2.81
C LEU A 17 -6.70 -9.25 -3.98
N ARG A 18 -6.08 -9.33 -5.17
CA ARG A 18 -6.67 -9.94 -6.37
C ARG A 18 -6.73 -11.47 -6.27
N ALA A 19 -5.68 -12.08 -5.71
CA ALA A 19 -5.56 -13.52 -5.54
C ALA A 19 -6.38 -14.05 -4.35
N ALA A 20 -6.88 -13.16 -3.48
CA ALA A 20 -7.80 -13.48 -2.40
C ALA A 20 -9.00 -14.29 -2.90
N ALA A 21 -9.55 -15.09 -2.00
CA ALA A 21 -10.59 -16.04 -2.35
C ALA A 21 -11.83 -15.31 -2.89
N SER A 22 -12.45 -15.86 -3.93
CA SER A 22 -13.70 -15.32 -4.49
C SER A 22 -14.84 -15.30 -3.48
N ALA A 23 -14.76 -16.12 -2.42
CA ALA A 23 -15.67 -16.13 -1.30
C ALA A 23 -14.90 -16.45 -0.01
N GLU A 24 -15.10 -15.65 1.02
CA GLU A 24 -14.46 -15.77 2.33
C GLU A 24 -15.54 -15.90 3.41
N ASP A 25 -15.24 -16.62 4.50
CA ASP A 25 -16.10 -16.68 5.67
C ASP A 25 -16.03 -15.37 6.49
N ASP A 26 -16.82 -15.27 7.56
CA ASP A 26 -16.80 -14.09 8.45
C ASP A 26 -15.43 -13.85 9.11
N ASN A 27 -14.55 -14.84 9.09
CA ASN A 27 -13.20 -14.80 9.62
C ASN A 27 -12.13 -14.53 8.55
N GLY A 28 -12.51 -14.16 7.32
CA GLY A 28 -11.53 -13.86 6.26
C GLY A 28 -10.83 -15.08 5.68
N GLN A 29 -11.25 -16.29 6.07
CA GLN A 29 -10.71 -17.52 5.52
C GLN A 29 -11.43 -17.88 4.22
N PRO A 30 -10.71 -18.41 3.22
CA PRO A 30 -11.33 -18.89 2.00
C PRO A 30 -12.42 -19.93 2.32
N LEU A 31 -13.65 -19.72 1.85
CA LEU A 31 -14.70 -20.76 1.92
C LEU A 31 -14.34 -22.00 1.10
N TYR A 32 -13.38 -21.85 0.17
CA TYR A 32 -12.87 -22.93 -0.64
C TYR A 32 -11.38 -22.74 -0.94
N GLN A 33 -10.57 -23.78 -0.69
CA GLN A 33 -9.20 -23.84 -1.17
C GLN A 33 -9.18 -24.28 -2.64
N PRO A 34 -8.53 -23.53 -3.55
CA PRO A 34 -8.37 -23.94 -4.93
C PRO A 34 -7.77 -25.35 -5.00
N THR A 35 -8.45 -26.26 -5.71
CA THR A 35 -7.89 -27.60 -5.92
C THR A 35 -6.61 -27.49 -6.76
N ASP A 36 -5.53 -28.11 -6.29
CA ASP A 36 -4.24 -28.17 -6.97
C ASP A 36 -4.41 -28.67 -8.42
N PRO A 37 -4.01 -27.89 -9.46
CA PRO A 37 -4.13 -28.29 -10.86
C PRO A 37 -3.28 -29.52 -11.22
N ALA A 38 -2.26 -29.85 -10.43
CA ALA A 38 -1.44 -31.05 -10.63
C ALA A 38 -2.11 -32.32 -10.06
N ARG A 39 -3.25 -32.20 -9.36
CA ARG A 39 -3.96 -33.33 -8.77
C ARG A 39 -4.58 -34.20 -9.87
N PRO A 40 -4.29 -35.51 -9.91
CA PRO A 40 -4.92 -36.41 -10.88
C PRO A 40 -6.43 -36.45 -10.65
N ILE A 41 -7.18 -36.02 -11.66
CA ILE A 41 -8.64 -36.09 -11.67
C ILE A 41 -9.02 -37.49 -12.16
N GLY A 42 -9.64 -38.29 -11.29
CA GLY A 42 -10.08 -39.65 -11.60
C GLY A 42 -11.45 -39.96 -11.01
N HIS A 43 -12.07 -41.06 -11.46
CA HIS A 43 -13.39 -41.52 -11.01
C HIS A 43 -13.49 -41.69 -9.47
N ALA A 44 -12.39 -42.05 -8.81
CA ALA A 44 -12.32 -42.20 -7.35
C ALA A 44 -12.07 -40.88 -6.60
N ASN A 45 -11.86 -39.77 -7.30
CA ASN A 45 -11.48 -38.50 -6.70
C ASN A 45 -12.02 -37.30 -7.52
N PRO A 46 -13.34 -37.12 -7.54
CA PRO A 46 -13.95 -36.02 -8.28
C PRO A 46 -13.45 -34.68 -7.73
N PRO A 47 -13.36 -33.62 -8.56
CA PRO A 47 -13.15 -32.27 -8.05
C PRO A 47 -14.22 -31.99 -7.00
N ARG A 48 -13.82 -31.57 -5.79
CA ARG A 48 -14.76 -31.15 -4.73
C ARG A 48 -15.45 -29.88 -5.21
N ARG A 49 -16.48 -30.03 -6.05
CA ARG A 49 -17.46 -28.99 -6.32
C ARG A 49 -18.55 -29.13 -5.25
N PRO A 50 -18.90 -28.07 -4.52
CA PRO A 50 -20.01 -28.14 -3.58
C PRO A 50 -21.30 -28.44 -4.37
N LYS A 51 -21.96 -29.56 -4.06
CA LYS A 51 -23.33 -29.82 -4.51
C LYS A 51 -24.26 -28.86 -3.76
N GLY A 52 -25.04 -28.08 -4.50
CA GLY A 52 -26.17 -27.32 -3.95
C GLY A 52 -25.97 -25.81 -3.75
N VAL A 53 -24.77 -25.27 -4.00
CA VAL A 53 -24.59 -23.82 -4.04
C VAL A 53 -24.48 -23.42 -5.50
N ALA A 54 -25.53 -22.77 -6.02
CA ALA A 54 -25.40 -21.92 -7.19
C ALA A 54 -24.48 -20.75 -6.79
N VAL A 55 -23.19 -21.02 -6.59
CA VAL A 55 -22.20 -19.97 -6.37
C VAL A 55 -22.13 -19.28 -7.73
N GLN A 56 -22.89 -18.20 -7.89
CA GLN A 56 -22.43 -17.11 -8.71
C GLN A 56 -21.08 -16.73 -8.11
N LEU A 57 -20.01 -17.38 -8.57
CA LEU A 57 -18.64 -16.99 -8.28
C LEU A 57 -18.56 -15.58 -8.83
N THR A 58 -18.77 -14.59 -7.98
CA THR A 58 -18.51 -13.21 -8.35
C THR A 58 -17.11 -13.21 -8.94
N PRO A 59 -16.95 -12.75 -10.20
CA PRO A 59 -15.67 -12.85 -10.87
C PRO A 59 -14.61 -12.18 -10.01
N ARG A 60 -13.41 -12.78 -9.95
CA ARG A 60 -12.30 -12.19 -9.20
C ARG A 60 -12.14 -10.72 -9.65
N PRO A 61 -11.98 -9.78 -8.71
CA PRO A 61 -11.85 -8.38 -9.08
C PRO A 61 -10.63 -8.24 -10.00
N SER A 62 -10.75 -7.42 -11.04
CA SER A 62 -9.61 -7.11 -11.89
C SER A 62 -8.61 -6.26 -11.11
N ARG A 63 -7.35 -6.21 -11.57
CA ARG A 63 -6.34 -5.33 -10.96
C ARG A 63 -6.81 -3.87 -10.91
N LEU A 64 -7.44 -3.39 -11.99
CA LEU A 64 -8.00 -2.03 -12.07
C LEU A 64 -9.12 -1.80 -11.04
N GLU A 65 -9.96 -2.81 -10.80
CA GLU A 65 -11.02 -2.74 -9.80
C GLU A 65 -10.44 -2.69 -8.38
N VAL A 66 -9.43 -3.51 -8.08
CA VAL A 66 -8.71 -3.47 -6.79
C VAL A 66 -8.08 -2.08 -6.58
N GLU A 67 -7.42 -1.53 -7.59
CA GLU A 67 -6.85 -0.18 -7.56
C GLU A 67 -7.91 0.90 -7.30
N ARG A 68 -9.07 0.81 -7.96
CA ARG A 68 -10.19 1.73 -7.74
C ARG A 68 -10.71 1.66 -6.31
N ARG A 69 -10.82 0.45 -5.73
CA ARG A 69 -11.24 0.24 -4.34
C ARG A 69 -10.22 0.81 -3.36
N ILE A 70 -8.92 0.65 -3.62
CA ILE A 70 -7.85 1.26 -2.82
C ILE A 70 -7.98 2.79 -2.86
N ALA A 71 -8.13 3.38 -4.04
CA ALA A 71 -8.30 4.83 -4.17
C ALA A 71 -9.55 5.34 -3.42
N GLN A 72 -10.65 4.61 -3.48
CA GLN A 72 -11.86 4.94 -2.74
C GLN A 72 -11.65 4.80 -1.21
N ALA A 73 -10.93 3.77 -0.77
CA ALA A 73 -10.55 3.59 0.62
C ALA A 73 -9.65 4.73 1.14
N GLN A 74 -8.70 5.19 0.32
CA GLN A 74 -7.88 6.37 0.63
C GLN A 74 -8.76 7.61 0.85
N LEU A 75 -9.78 7.81 0.00
CA LEU A 75 -10.74 8.91 0.16
C LEU A 75 -11.51 8.81 1.48
N TRP A 76 -12.02 7.62 1.84
CA TRP A 76 -12.73 7.42 3.11
C TRP A 76 -11.84 7.68 4.33
N VAL A 77 -10.58 7.25 4.25
CA VAL A 77 -9.57 7.53 5.30
C VAL A 77 -9.31 9.03 5.41
N ALA A 78 -9.15 9.73 4.28
CA ALA A 78 -8.94 11.18 4.25
C ALA A 78 -10.15 11.95 4.80
N GLN A 79 -11.37 11.50 4.52
CA GLN A 79 -12.62 12.04 5.05
C GLN A 79 -12.87 11.68 6.52
N ARG A 80 -12.06 10.80 7.11
CA ARG A 80 -12.21 10.30 8.49
C ARG A 80 -13.59 9.67 8.74
N LEU A 81 -14.12 8.93 7.76
CA LEU A 81 -15.39 8.23 7.93
C LEU A 81 -15.28 7.20 9.08
N PRO A 82 -16.34 7.04 9.90
CA PRO A 82 -16.37 6.00 10.92
C PRO A 82 -16.40 4.60 10.28
N LEU A 83 -15.79 3.62 10.95
CA LEU A 83 -15.63 2.26 10.40
C LEU A 83 -16.97 1.61 10.01
N VAL A 84 -18.04 1.86 10.77
CA VAL A 84 -19.39 1.35 10.46
C VAL A 84 -19.86 1.82 9.08
N GLN A 85 -19.72 3.11 8.78
CA GLN A 85 -20.09 3.66 7.47
C GLN A 85 -19.18 3.14 6.35
N ILE A 86 -17.89 2.91 6.64
CA ILE A 86 -16.97 2.32 5.66
C ILE A 86 -17.40 0.89 5.31
N ILE A 87 -17.81 0.09 6.29
CA ILE A 87 -18.29 -1.28 6.07
C ILE A 87 -19.59 -1.26 5.25
N GLU A 88 -20.52 -0.38 5.57
CA GLU A 88 -21.76 -0.18 4.80
C GLU A 88 -21.44 0.21 3.34
N ASN A 89 -20.58 1.19 3.14
CA ASN A 89 -20.14 1.62 1.81
C ASN A 89 -19.43 0.50 1.04
N ALA A 90 -18.62 -0.33 1.71
CA ALA A 90 -17.95 -1.47 1.07
C ALA A 90 -18.95 -2.57 0.68
N ARG A 91 -19.98 -2.78 1.50
CA ARG A 91 -21.06 -3.71 1.18
C ARG A 91 -21.84 -3.25 -0.04
N GLU A 92 -22.21 -1.98 -0.10
CA GLU A 92 -23.01 -1.41 -1.19
C GLU A 92 -22.19 -1.29 -2.49
N ASN A 93 -20.98 -0.73 -2.42
CA ASN A 93 -20.20 -0.40 -3.61
C ASN A 93 -19.35 -1.56 -4.11
N TRP A 94 -18.84 -2.42 -3.23
CA TRP A 94 -17.91 -3.50 -3.59
C TRP A 94 -18.54 -4.90 -3.50
N GLY A 95 -19.70 -5.02 -2.87
CA GLY A 95 -20.33 -6.31 -2.55
C GLY A 95 -19.58 -7.10 -1.45
N ILE A 96 -18.66 -6.46 -0.72
CA ILE A 96 -17.85 -7.12 0.29
C ILE A 96 -18.54 -7.00 1.65
N HIS A 97 -18.91 -8.14 2.22
CA HIS A 97 -19.60 -8.22 3.51
C HIS A 97 -18.63 -8.47 4.67
N ASN A 98 -17.44 -8.95 4.37
CA ASN A 98 -16.45 -9.33 5.36
C ASN A 98 -15.62 -8.11 5.80
N THR A 99 -15.65 -7.84 7.11
CA THR A 99 -14.91 -6.74 7.73
C THR A 99 -13.39 -6.91 7.60
N GLN A 100 -12.88 -8.14 7.63
CA GLN A 100 -11.43 -8.39 7.50
C GLN A 100 -10.90 -8.05 6.11
N THR A 101 -11.68 -8.36 5.06
CA THR A 101 -11.33 -8.00 3.68
C THR A 101 -11.31 -6.48 3.54
N VAL A 102 -12.31 -5.78 4.08
CA VAL A 102 -12.35 -4.31 4.10
C VAL A 102 -11.13 -3.74 4.82
N ASN A 103 -10.74 -4.31 5.97
CA ASN A 103 -9.54 -3.89 6.70
C ASN A 103 -8.25 -4.10 5.90
N ARG A 104 -8.13 -5.17 5.09
CA ARG A 104 -6.98 -5.35 4.17
C ARG A 104 -6.87 -4.19 3.17
N TYR A 105 -7.98 -3.80 2.54
CA TYR A 105 -8.01 -2.63 1.65
C TYR A 105 -7.65 -1.32 2.39
N LEU A 106 -8.17 -1.13 3.61
CA LEU A 106 -7.88 0.06 4.41
C LEU A 106 -6.42 0.14 4.84
N ASN A 107 -5.81 -0.98 5.21
CA ASN A 107 -4.39 -1.02 5.59
C ASN A 107 -3.50 -0.65 4.40
N LEU A 108 -3.73 -1.27 3.25
CA LEU A 108 -3.00 -0.95 2.02
C LEU A 108 -3.19 0.51 1.59
N ALA A 109 -4.42 1.04 1.72
CA ALA A 109 -4.70 2.44 1.46
C ALA A 109 -3.88 3.37 2.38
N ARG A 110 -3.82 3.08 3.69
CA ARG A 110 -3.02 3.85 4.67
C ARG A 110 -1.54 3.79 4.35
N GLU A 111 -1.02 2.60 4.02
CA GLU A 111 0.38 2.42 3.66
C GLU A 111 0.76 3.27 2.45
N ARG A 112 -0.04 3.24 1.38
CA ARG A 112 0.17 4.08 0.18
C ARG A 112 0.09 5.56 0.49
N MET A 113 -0.90 6.00 1.27
CA MET A 113 -1.00 7.41 1.68
C MET A 113 0.25 7.85 2.46
N VAL A 114 0.80 7.00 3.32
CA VAL A 114 2.04 7.29 4.04
C VAL A 114 3.23 7.37 3.08
N GLU A 115 3.32 6.49 2.11
CA GLU A 115 4.39 6.50 1.10
C GLU A 115 4.35 7.75 0.20
N GLU A 116 3.15 8.15 -0.22
CA GLU A 116 2.92 9.41 -0.95
C GLU A 116 3.37 10.61 -0.11
N LEU A 117 2.96 10.69 1.15
CA LEU A 117 3.38 11.74 2.08
C LEU A 117 4.90 11.79 2.28
N ILE A 118 5.55 10.63 2.39
CA ILE A 118 7.02 10.55 2.52
C ILE A 118 7.69 11.06 1.24
N THR A 119 7.17 10.67 0.08
CA THR A 119 7.70 11.08 -1.22
C THR A 119 7.54 12.57 -1.43
N ASP A 120 6.36 13.12 -1.15
CA ASP A 120 6.08 14.55 -1.22
C ASP A 120 6.94 15.35 -0.27
N ARG A 121 7.10 14.89 0.98
CA ARG A 121 8.00 15.53 1.95
C ARG A 121 9.43 15.58 1.44
N ARG A 122 9.96 14.48 0.89
CA ARG A 122 11.32 14.43 0.34
C ARG A 122 11.49 15.37 -0.84
N ARG A 123 10.51 15.40 -1.75
CA ARG A 123 10.48 16.32 -2.89
C ARG A 123 10.51 17.76 -2.41
N HIS A 124 9.63 18.12 -1.47
CA HIS A 124 9.56 19.48 -0.93
C HIS A 124 10.87 19.89 -0.24
N GLN A 125 11.48 19.00 0.54
CA GLN A 125 12.78 19.27 1.17
C GLN A 125 13.89 19.46 0.14
N ALA A 126 13.90 18.68 -0.95
CA ALA A 126 14.85 18.88 -2.04
C ALA A 126 14.65 20.25 -2.72
N GLU A 127 13.40 20.63 -3.02
CA GLU A 127 13.05 21.95 -3.58
C GLU A 127 13.54 23.09 -2.68
N GLN A 128 13.37 22.98 -1.35
CA GLN A 128 13.89 23.96 -0.39
C GLN A 128 15.42 24.06 -0.43
N ILE A 129 16.12 22.93 -0.49
CA ILE A 129 17.60 22.91 -0.59
C ILE A 129 18.05 23.61 -1.88
N PHE A 130 17.38 23.37 -3.01
CA PHE A 130 17.72 24.03 -4.26
C PHE A 130 17.49 25.55 -4.19
N ALA A 131 16.36 25.98 -3.64
CA ALA A 131 16.06 27.40 -3.47
C ALA A 131 17.08 28.10 -2.55
N LEU A 132 17.47 27.46 -1.44
CA LEU A 132 18.46 28.00 -0.52
C LEU A 132 19.87 28.05 -1.14
N ASN A 133 20.24 27.06 -1.96
CA ASN A 133 21.52 27.08 -2.67
C ASN A 133 21.59 28.25 -3.66
N ASP A 134 20.50 28.50 -4.38
CA ASP A 134 20.43 29.62 -5.30
C ASP A 134 20.46 30.98 -4.56
N CYS A 135 19.76 31.07 -3.43
CA CYS A 135 19.84 32.23 -2.54
C CYS A 135 21.26 32.47 -2.01
N ALA A 136 21.95 31.41 -1.56
CA ALA A 136 23.31 31.48 -1.06
C ALA A 136 24.27 31.97 -2.15
N ARG A 137 24.14 31.47 -3.39
CA ARG A 137 24.94 31.92 -4.54
C ARG A 137 24.75 33.41 -4.80
N ARG A 138 23.49 33.87 -4.91
CA ARG A 138 23.17 35.29 -5.12
C ARG A 138 23.68 36.18 -3.99
N ALA A 139 23.62 35.71 -2.74
CA ALA A 139 24.14 36.43 -1.59
C ALA A 139 25.67 36.54 -1.62
N MET A 140 26.38 35.49 -2.03
CA MET A 140 27.83 35.53 -2.21
C MET A 140 28.24 36.49 -3.33
N ASP A 141 27.54 36.46 -4.48
CA ASP A 141 27.79 37.38 -5.59
C ASP A 141 27.58 38.85 -5.18
N ALA A 142 26.66 39.11 -4.24
CA ALA A 142 26.40 40.43 -3.67
C ALA A 142 27.27 40.79 -2.45
N GLY A 143 28.24 39.95 -2.07
CA GLY A 143 29.11 40.17 -0.88
C GLY A 143 28.40 40.03 0.47
N GLN A 144 27.16 39.53 0.50
CA GLN A 144 26.36 39.32 1.71
C GLN A 144 26.66 37.94 2.35
N PHE A 145 27.89 37.74 2.82
CA PHE A 145 28.34 36.44 3.33
C PHE A 145 27.56 35.93 4.54
N ASN A 146 27.05 36.81 5.41
CA ASN A 146 26.22 36.41 6.55
C ASN A 146 24.93 35.72 6.10
N ALA A 147 24.30 36.20 5.03
CA ALA A 147 23.10 35.59 4.46
C ALA A 147 23.42 34.24 3.78
N ALA A 148 24.55 34.15 3.07
CA ALA A 148 25.00 32.91 2.45
C ALA A 148 25.30 31.82 3.50
N VAL A 149 26.00 32.15 4.58
CA VAL A 149 26.28 31.21 5.69
C VAL A 149 24.98 30.77 6.37
N GLY A 150 24.04 31.70 6.57
CA GLY A 150 22.70 31.38 7.08
C GLY A 150 21.96 30.37 6.21
N ALA A 151 21.95 30.57 4.88
CA ALA A 151 21.34 29.64 3.94
C ALA A 151 21.99 28.25 3.98
N PHE A 152 23.32 28.16 4.04
CA PHE A 152 24.02 26.88 4.16
C PHE A 152 23.73 26.14 5.47
N ARG A 153 23.56 26.88 6.57
CA ARG A 153 23.17 26.27 7.85
C ARG A 153 21.78 25.61 7.76
N VAL A 154 20.82 26.31 7.17
CA VAL A 154 19.46 25.76 6.96
C VAL A 154 19.49 24.56 6.02
N ILE A 155 20.31 24.59 4.95
CA ILE A 155 20.53 23.43 4.08
C ILE A 155 21.05 22.22 4.88
N ALA A 156 22.02 22.43 5.78
CA ALA A 156 22.55 21.36 6.62
C ALA A 156 21.49 20.77 7.56
N GLU A 157 20.63 21.61 8.13
CA GLU A 157 19.51 21.19 8.98
C GLU A 157 18.49 20.35 8.20
N ILE A 158 18.07 20.81 7.00
CA ILE A 158 17.16 20.05 6.12
C ILE A 158 17.82 18.72 5.68
N GLY A 159 19.11 18.76 5.34
CA GLY A 159 19.89 17.57 5.02
C GLY A 159 19.97 16.56 6.17
N GLY A 160 20.05 17.04 7.41
CA GLY A 160 19.94 16.22 8.62
C GLY A 160 18.58 15.53 8.73
N LEU A 161 17.49 16.25 8.47
CA LEU A 161 16.13 15.70 8.47
C LEU A 161 15.93 14.61 7.40
N LEU A 162 16.57 14.73 6.23
CA LEU A 162 16.53 13.71 5.18
C LEU A 162 17.26 12.41 5.55
N ARG A 163 18.29 12.50 6.39
CA ARG A 163 19.07 11.33 6.87
C ARG A 163 18.42 10.62 8.05
N ALA A 164 17.53 11.30 8.77
CA ALA A 164 16.82 10.72 9.90
C ALA A 164 15.84 9.62 9.42
N PRO A 165 15.72 8.49 10.14
CA PRO A 165 14.75 7.46 9.80
C PRO A 165 13.33 8.01 9.92
N ILE A 166 12.57 7.95 8.82
CA ILE A 166 11.20 8.49 8.74
C ILE A 166 10.16 7.48 9.25
N LYS A 167 10.41 6.17 9.04
CA LYS A 167 9.62 5.08 9.61
C LYS A 167 10.38 4.47 10.79
N PRO A 168 9.69 4.03 11.86
CA PRO A 168 10.33 3.26 12.92
C PRO A 168 10.97 2.00 12.33
N PRO A 169 12.09 1.50 12.90
CA PRO A 169 12.68 0.25 12.44
C PRO A 169 11.65 -0.87 12.56
N GLU A 170 11.50 -1.67 11.51
CA GLU A 170 10.62 -2.83 11.54
C GLU A 170 11.09 -3.79 12.66
N PRO A 171 10.15 -4.34 13.46
CA PRO A 171 10.52 -5.30 14.49
C PRO A 171 11.19 -6.50 13.81
N ARG A 172 12.43 -6.80 14.21
CA ARG A 172 13.11 -8.02 13.79
C ARG A 172 12.32 -9.21 14.34
N ALA A 173 11.74 -10.01 13.44
CA ALA A 173 11.16 -11.31 13.74
C ALA A 173 12.24 -12.34 14.09
#